data_AF-A0A6J1UJF6-F1
#
_entry.id   AF-A0A6J1UJF6-F1
#
_cell.length_a   1.000
_cell.length_b   1.000
_cell.length_c   1.000
_cell.angle_alpha   90.00
_cell.angle_beta   90.00
_cell.angle_gamma   90.00
#
_symmetry.space_group_name_H-M   'P 1'
#
loop_
_entity.id
_entity.type
_entity.pdbx_description
1 polymer ?
#
loop_
_entity_poly.entity_id
_entity_poly.type
_entity_poly.pdbx_seq_one_letter_code
_entity_poly.pdbx_strand_id
1 'polypeptide(L)'
;MAAALARKAADYVRSKEFRDYLMSTHFWGPVANWGLPIAAISDMKKSPEIISGRMTFALSCYSLTFMRFAYKVQPRNWLLFACHFTNEFAQLIQGGRLIKHNMNKK
;
A
#
# COMPACT_ATOMS: atom_id res chain seq x y z
N MET A 1 15.84 -30.84 -0.26
CA MET A 1 14.64 -29.99 -0.08
C MET A 1 14.94 -28.51 -0.36
N ALA A 2 15.81 -27.85 0.41
CA ALA A 2 16.12 -26.42 0.24
C ALA A 2 16.71 -26.05 -1.14
N ALA A 3 17.67 -26.83 -1.66
CA ALA A 3 18.29 -26.58 -2.96
C ALA A 3 17.30 -26.72 -4.15
N ALA A 4 16.32 -27.62 -4.04
CA ALA A 4 15.28 -27.80 -5.04
C ALA A 4 14.27 -26.64 -5.05
N LEU A 5 13.94 -26.10 -3.87
CA LEU A 5 13.14 -24.89 -3.73
C LEU A 5 13.88 -23.66 -4.28
N ALA A 6 15.19 -23.53 -4.00
CA ALA A 6 16.00 -22.44 -4.51
C ALA A 6 16.09 -22.45 -6.05
N ARG A 7 16.26 -23.63 -6.66
CA ARG A 7 16.24 -23.76 -8.12
C ARG A 7 14.89 -23.40 -8.72
N LYS A 8 13.79 -23.89 -8.15
CA LYS A 8 12.43 -23.52 -8.59
C LYS A 8 12.16 -22.02 -8.48
N ALA A 9 12.62 -21.37 -7.41
CA ALA A 9 12.51 -19.92 -7.26
C ALA A 9 13.33 -19.18 -8.33
N ALA A 10 14.58 -19.61 -8.59
CA ALA A 10 15.43 -19.02 -9.61
C ALA A 10 14.85 -19.18 -11.03
N ASP A 11 14.30 -20.36 -11.33
CA ASP A 11 13.66 -20.66 -12.62
C ASP A 11 12.37 -19.84 -12.79
N TYR A 12 11.60 -19.65 -11.72
CA TYR A 12 10.40 -18.80 -11.74
C TYR A 12 10.73 -17.33 -12.00
N VAL A 13 11.77 -16.79 -11.34
CA VAL A 13 12.25 -15.41 -11.57
C VAL A 13 12.82 -15.22 -12.99
N ARG A 14 13.34 -16.28 -13.60
CA ARG A 14 13.83 -16.25 -14.99
C ARG A 14 12.75 -16.52 -16.04
N SER A 15 11.54 -16.91 -15.62
CA SER A 15 10.45 -17.24 -16.54
C SER A 15 10.01 -16.03 -17.38
N LYS A 16 9.52 -16.31 -18.60
CA LYS A 16 8.96 -15.28 -19.47
C LYS A 16 7.74 -14.61 -18.84
N GLU A 17 6.90 -15.37 -18.14
CA GLU A 17 5.72 -14.85 -17.45
C GLU A 17 6.06 -13.81 -16.37
N PHE A 18 7.12 -14.04 -15.58
CA PHE A 18 7.57 -13.06 -14.59
C PHE A 18 8.10 -11.78 -15.25
N ARG A 19 8.86 -11.91 -16.35
CA ARG A 19 9.35 -10.76 -17.12
C ARG A 19 8.21 -9.96 -17.76
N ASP A 20 7.23 -10.65 -18.34
CA ASP A 20 6.04 -10.05 -18.94
C ASP A 20 5.19 -9.35 -17.86
N TYR A 21 5.09 -9.93 -16.66
CA TYR A 21 4.44 -9.27 -15.51
C TYR A 21 5.18 -8.00 -15.09
N LEU A 22 6.51 -8.04 -14.97
CA LEU A 22 7.33 -6.87 -14.63
C LEU A 22 7.24 -5.75 -15.68
N MET A 23 7.07 -6.08 -16.95
CA MET A 23 6.91 -5.11 -18.04
C MET A 23 5.46 -4.63 -18.20
N SER A 24 4.52 -5.20 -17.45
CA SER A 24 3.11 -4.85 -17.55
C SER A 24 2.74 -3.58 -16.75
N THR A 25 1.68 -2.91 -17.20
CA THR A 25 1.04 -1.81 -16.46
C THR A 25 0.46 -2.26 -15.11
N HIS A 26 0.12 -3.55 -14.98
CA HIS A 26 -0.36 -4.15 -13.74
C HIS A 26 0.71 -4.20 -12.65
N PHE A 27 2.00 -4.16 -13.00
CA PHE A 27 3.11 -4.06 -12.06
C PHE A 27 3.47 -2.60 -11.79
N TRP A 28 3.78 -1.82 -12.83
CA TRP A 28 4.28 -0.46 -12.67
C TRP A 28 3.27 0.52 -12.10
N GLY A 29 1.97 0.37 -12.41
CA GLY A 29 0.92 1.23 -11.85
C GLY A 29 0.89 1.16 -10.31
N PRO A 30 0.76 -0.03 -9.72
CA PRO A 30 0.86 -0.20 -8.27
C PRO A 30 2.21 0.22 -7.69
N VAL A 31 3.33 -0.08 -8.36
CA VAL A 31 4.67 0.31 -7.91
C VAL A 31 4.82 1.82 -7.80
N ALA A 32 4.30 2.59 -8.76
CA ALA A 32 4.28 4.05 -8.67
C ALA A 32 3.40 4.55 -7.51
N ASN A 33 2.32 3.85 -7.20
CA ASN A 33 1.42 4.20 -6.09
C ASN A 33 2.03 3.93 -4.70
N TRP A 34 3.08 3.11 -4.58
CA TRP A 34 3.77 2.87 -3.31
C TRP A 34 4.41 4.13 -2.70
N GLY A 35 4.58 5.20 -3.49
CA GLY A 35 4.96 6.51 -2.97
C GLY A 35 4.02 7.01 -1.87
N LEU A 36 2.71 6.75 -1.97
CA LEU A 36 1.71 7.19 -0.98
C LEU A 36 1.86 6.47 0.37
N PRO A 37 1.89 5.12 0.46
CA PRO A 37 2.21 4.42 1.70
C PRO A 37 3.55 4.84 2.30
N ILE A 38 4.60 4.99 1.48
CA ILE A 38 5.94 5.37 1.97
C ILE A 38 5.90 6.77 2.58
N ALA A 39 5.25 7.73 1.92
CA ALA A 39 5.05 9.08 2.45
C ALA A 39 4.25 9.05 3.76
N ALA A 40 3.15 8.30 3.81
CA ALA A 40 2.32 8.16 5.00
C ALA A 40 3.11 7.56 6.18
N ILE A 41 3.96 6.56 5.92
CA ILE A 41 4.84 5.97 6.94
C ILE A 41 5.89 6.98 7.42
N SER A 42 6.50 7.73 6.50
CA SER A 42 7.47 8.78 6.84
C SER A 42 6.84 9.89 7.70
N ASP A 43 5.61 10.28 7.38
CA ASP A 43 4.86 11.31 8.11
C ASP A 43 4.44 10.87 9.52
N MET A 44 4.49 9.57 9.85
CA MET A 44 4.27 9.11 11.22
C MET A 44 5.30 9.66 12.21
N LYS A 45 6.48 10.12 11.75
CA LYS A 45 7.49 10.72 12.64
C LYS A 45 7.27 12.21 12.88
N LYS A 46 6.41 12.87 12.11
CA LYS A 46 6.18 14.31 12.24
C LYS A 46 5.16 14.63 13.35
N SER A 47 5.12 15.90 13.74
CA SER A 47 4.21 16.41 14.77
C SER A 47 2.74 16.14 14.39
N PRO A 48 1.88 15.71 15.32
CA PRO A 48 0.46 15.47 15.02
C PRO A 48 -0.32 16.74 14.66
N GLU A 49 0.23 17.94 14.93
CA GLU A 49 -0.42 19.23 14.61
C GLU A 49 -0.51 19.52 13.11
N ILE A 50 0.41 18.98 12.31
CA ILE A 50 0.39 19.15 10.85
C ILE A 50 -0.51 18.12 10.14
N ILE A 51 -1.07 17.15 10.88
CA ILE A 51 -1.92 16.10 10.31
C ILE A 51 -3.30 16.67 10.03
N SER A 52 -3.68 16.73 8.75
CA SER A 52 -5.02 17.15 8.33
C SER A 52 -6.02 15.99 8.43
N GLY A 53 -6.91 16.04 9.43
CA GLY A 53 -7.93 14.99 9.63
C GLY A 53 -8.85 14.79 8.43
N ARG A 54 -9.19 15.86 7.69
CA ARG A 54 -9.99 15.78 6.46
C ARG A 54 -9.27 14.98 5.36
N MET A 55 -7.95 15.17 5.25
CA MET A 55 -7.14 14.46 4.26
C MET A 55 -6.97 12.99 4.65
N THR A 56 -6.70 12.69 5.93
CA THR A 56 -6.62 11.31 6.44
C THR A 56 -7.90 10.54 6.18
N PHE A 57 -9.05 11.14 6.45
CA PHE A 57 -10.35 10.51 6.19
C PHE A 57 -10.60 10.29 4.69
N ALA A 58 -10.34 11.30 3.86
CA ALA A 58 -10.49 11.17 2.41
C ALA A 58 -9.60 10.06 1.84
N LEU A 59 -8.35 9.96 2.31
CA LEU A 59 -7.41 8.95 1.84
C LEU A 59 -7.75 7.54 2.32
N SER A 60 -8.38 7.42 3.51
CA SER A 60 -8.91 6.14 3.99
C SER A 60 -10.07 5.64 3.11
N CYS A 61 -11.07 6.49 2.85
CA CYS A 61 -12.18 6.16 1.93
C CYS A 61 -11.70 5.80 0.51
N TYR A 62 -10.72 6.56 0.01
CA TYR A 62 -10.06 6.27 -1.27
C TYR A 62 -9.40 4.88 -1.25
N SER A 63 -8.64 4.55 -0.21
CA SER A 63 -7.94 3.26 -0.10
C SER A 63 -8.89 2.08 -0.03
N LEU A 64 -10.00 2.19 0.72
CA LEU A 64 -11.04 1.16 0.79
C LEU A 64 -11.69 0.87 -0.57
N THR A 65 -11.97 1.93 -1.33
CA THR A 65 -12.57 1.82 -2.68
C THR A 65 -11.61 1.10 -3.64
N PHE A 66 -10.33 1.48 -3.62
CA PHE A 66 -9.33 0.86 -4.48
C PHE A 66 -8.98 -0.57 -4.08
N MET A 67 -9.02 -0.93 -2.78
CA MET A 67 -8.88 -2.31 -2.33
C MET A 67 -10.00 -3.20 -2.91
N ARG A 68 -11.25 -2.72 -2.91
CA ARG A 68 -12.37 -3.45 -3.54
C ARG A 68 -12.16 -3.60 -5.05
N PHE A 69 -11.70 -2.55 -5.72
CA PHE A 69 -11.40 -2.58 -7.15
C PHE A 69 -10.30 -3.60 -7.47
N ALA A 70 -9.18 -3.56 -6.74
CA ALA A 70 -8.04 -4.47 -6.90
C ALA A 70 -8.41 -5.94 -6.72
N TYR A 71 -9.37 -6.23 -5.84
CA TYR A 71 -9.89 -7.58 -5.63
C TYR A 71 -10.84 -8.05 -6.74
N LYS A 72 -11.65 -7.14 -7.31
CA LYS A 72 -12.67 -7.48 -8.32
C LYS A 72 -12.14 -7.49 -9.75
N VAL A 73 -11.08 -6.75 -10.06
CA VAL A 73 -10.47 -6.74 -11.40
C VAL A 73 -9.87 -8.12 -11.72
N GLN A 74 -10.03 -8.59 -12.96
CA GLN A 74 -9.40 -9.83 -13.44
C GLN A 74 -8.43 -9.54 -14.58
N PRO A 75 -7.18 -10.07 -14.53
CA PRO A 75 -6.59 -10.83 -13.41
C PRO A 75 -6.41 -9.96 -12.15
N ARG A 76 -6.53 -10.60 -10.97
CA ARG A 76 -6.52 -9.91 -9.66
C ARG A 76 -5.21 -9.15 -9.44
N ASN A 77 -5.30 -7.89 -9.06
CA ASN A 77 -4.12 -7.05 -8.82
C ASN A 77 -3.76 -7.02 -7.32
N TRP A 78 -3.03 -8.04 -6.87
CA TRP A 78 -2.62 -8.16 -5.46
C TRP A 78 -1.62 -7.07 -5.02
N LEU A 79 -0.80 -6.54 -5.93
CA LEU A 79 0.12 -5.45 -5.62
C LEU A 79 -0.64 -4.15 -5.33
N LEU A 80 -1.67 -3.85 -6.12
CA LEU A 80 -2.54 -2.69 -5.88
C LEU A 80 -3.26 -2.83 -4.54
N PHE A 81 -3.77 -4.03 -4.25
CA PHE A 81 -4.41 -4.32 -2.96
C PHE A 81 -3.45 -4.09 -1.78
N ALA A 82 -2.24 -4.65 -1.83
CA ALA A 82 -1.21 -4.46 -0.80
C ALA A 82 -0.81 -2.98 -0.63
N CYS A 83 -0.70 -2.29 -1.77
CA CYS A 83 -0.80 -0.84 -1.97
C CYS A 83 -1.66 -0.12 -0.93
N HIS A 84 -2.95 -0.20 -1.21
CA HIS A 84 -3.97 0.53 -0.47
C HIS A 84 -4.20 -0.03 0.93
N PHE A 85 -3.96 -1.31 1.17
CA PHE A 85 -4.02 -1.90 2.51
C PHE A 85 -2.97 -1.28 3.44
N THR A 86 -1.73 -1.13 2.96
CA THR A 86 -0.66 -0.50 3.74
C THR A 86 -0.96 0.97 4.00
N ASN A 87 -1.46 1.68 2.98
CA ASN A 87 -1.85 3.07 3.11
C ASN A 87 -3.00 3.28 4.11
N GLU A 88 -4.03 2.43 4.06
CA GLU A 88 -5.15 2.45 5.01
C GLU A 88 -4.65 2.29 6.44
N PHE A 89 -3.79 1.30 6.69
CA PHE A 89 -3.24 1.06 8.00
C PHE A 89 -2.42 2.26 8.54
N ALA A 90 -1.59 2.87 7.68
CA ALA A 90 -0.85 4.07 8.04
C ALA A 90 -1.78 5.26 8.35
N GLN A 91 -2.85 5.46 7.57
CA GLN A 91 -3.83 6.52 7.79
C GLN A 91 -4.63 6.32 9.07
N LEU A 92 -5.02 5.09 9.41
CA LEU A 92 -5.70 4.78 10.67
C LEU A 92 -4.82 5.12 11.88
N ILE A 93 -3.51 4.80 11.82
CA ILE A 93 -2.56 5.16 12.87
C ILE A 93 -2.44 6.68 13.00
N GLN A 94 -2.29 7.40 11.87
CA GLN A 94 -2.23 8.86 11.88
C GLN A 94 -3.52 9.49 12.42
N GLY A 95 -4.68 8.98 12.02
CA GLY A 95 -5.99 9.39 12.52
C GLY A 95 -6.13 9.19 14.03
N GLY A 96 -5.69 8.04 14.55
CA GLY A 96 -5.66 7.78 15.98
C GLY A 96 -4.77 8.76 16.75
N ARG A 97 -3.59 9.09 16.20
CA ARG A 97 -2.68 10.10 16.78
C ARG A 97 -3.31 11.49 16.79
N LEU A 98 -4.02 11.88 15.73
CA LEU A 98 -4.72 13.15 15.64
C LEU A 98 -5.86 13.25 16.68
N ILE A 99 -6.66 12.19 16.83
CA ILE A 99 -7.73 12.15 17.83
C ILE A 99 -7.16 12.31 19.24
N LYS A 100 -6.11 11.55 19.58
CA LYS A 100 -5.43 11.66 20.87
C LYS A 100 -4.89 13.08 21.10
N HIS A 101 -4.29 13.70 20.09
CA HIS A 101 -3.79 15.07 20.19
C HIS A 101 -4.91 16.08 20.44
N ASN A 102 -6.04 15.97 19.73
CA ASN A 102 -7.20 16.84 19.91
C ASN A 102 -7.87 16.66 21.28
N MET A 103 -7.89 15.44 21.82
CA MET A 103 -8.40 15.18 23.17
C MET A 103 -7.50 15.77 24.26
N ASN A 104 -6.18 15.75 24.06
CA ASN A 104 -5.21 16.22 25.05
C ASN A 104 -5.00 17.75 25.02
N LYS A 105 -5.46 18.43 23.96
CA LYS A 105 -5.50 19.90 23.84
C LYS A 105 -6.76 20.54 24.42
N LYS A 106 -7.76 19.72 24.78
CA LYS A 106 -9.03 20.15 25.35
C LYS A 106 -8.97 20.11 26.87
#